data_AF-A0A4Q6AL00-F1
#
_entry.id   AF-A0A4Q6AL00-F1
#
_cell.length_a   1.000
_cell.length_b   1.000
_cell.length_c   1.000
_cell.angle_alpha   90.00
_cell.angle_beta   90.00
_cell.angle_gamma   90.00
#
_symmetry.space_group_name_H-M   'P 1'
#
loop_
_entity.id
_entity.type
_entity.pdbx_description
1 polymer ?
#
loop_
_entity_poly.entity_id
_entity_poly.type
_entity_poly.pdbx_seq_one_letter_code
_entity_poly.pdbx_strand_id
1 'polypeptide(L)' 'IEWEPDVIRWYVDGVLFSTAEKAAFGAANYPFNEEFYFIINLAVGGNWPGNPDATTRFPQWLIVDYVRVYKK' A
#
# COMPACT_ATOMS: atom_id res chain seq x y z
N ILE A 1 7.94 2.21 2.41
CA ILE A 1 7.94 3.04 1.18
C ILE A 1 8.91 4.19 1.35
N GLU A 2 9.54 4.61 0.28
CA GLU A 2 10.17 5.92 0.20
C GLU A 2 9.31 6.78 -0.71
N TRP A 3 8.86 7.91 -0.19
CA TRP A 3 7.95 8.80 -0.90
C TRP A 3 8.55 10.19 -0.91
N GLU A 4 8.82 10.67 -2.13
CA GLU A 4 9.39 11.98 -2.44
C GLU A 4 8.48 12.69 -3.45
N PRO A 5 8.64 14.01 -3.66
CA PRO A 5 7.95 14.68 -4.76
C PRO A 5 8.17 13.93 -6.07
N ASP A 6 7.08 13.65 -6.78
CA ASP A 6 7.05 13.02 -8.11
C ASP A 6 7.52 11.54 -8.18
N VAL A 7 7.86 10.87 -7.08
CA VAL A 7 8.23 9.44 -7.08
C VAL A 7 7.86 8.70 -5.78
N ILE A 8 7.35 7.48 -5.92
CA ILE A 8 7.12 6.54 -4.81
C ILE A 8 7.86 5.23 -5.10
N ARG A 9 8.59 4.73 -4.12
CA ARG A 9 9.29 3.44 -4.15
C ARG A 9 8.77 2.51 -3.05
N TRP A 10 8.37 1.31 -3.42
CA TRP A 10 7.89 0.27 -2.51
C TRP A 10 8.97 -0.78 -2.28
N TYR A 11 9.09 -1.20 -1.02
CA TYR A 11 10.08 -2.16 -0.57
C TYR A 11 9.41 -3.24 0.27
N VAL A 12 9.88 -4.48 0.14
CA VAL A 12 9.56 -5.60 1.03
C VAL A 12 10.90 -6.10 1.57
N ASP A 13 11.04 -6.18 2.89
CA ASP A 13 12.29 -6.56 3.56
C ASP A 13 13.52 -5.74 3.10
N GLY A 14 13.30 -4.47 2.78
CA GLY A 14 14.33 -3.54 2.30
C GLY A 14 14.70 -3.70 0.81
N VAL A 15 14.12 -4.67 0.10
CA VAL A 15 14.37 -4.90 -1.33
C VAL A 15 13.35 -4.12 -2.17
N LEU A 16 13.83 -3.34 -3.15
CA LEU A 16 12.97 -2.58 -4.06
C LEU A 16 12.09 -3.54 -4.87
N PHE A 17 10.77 -3.36 -4.75
CA PHE A 17 9.76 -4.19 -5.41
C PHE A 17 9.07 -3.46 -6.57
N SER A 18 8.78 -2.16 -6.39
CA SER A 18 8.07 -1.36 -7.38
C SER A 18 8.41 0.13 -7.26
N THR A 19 8.30 0.84 -8.38
CA THR A 19 8.50 2.29 -8.48
C THR A 19 7.36 2.89 -9.30
N ALA A 20 6.81 4.01 -8.82
CA ALA A 20 5.88 4.85 -9.56
C ALA A 20 6.47 6.25 -9.68
N GLU A 21 6.78 6.65 -10.90
CA GLU A 21 7.24 7.99 -11.23
C GLU A 21 6.10 8.78 -11.84
N LYS A 22 5.98 10.07 -11.51
CA LYS A 22 4.99 10.97 -12.13
C LYS A 22 5.05 10.95 -13.65
N ALA A 23 6.23 10.80 -14.24
CA ALA A 23 6.40 10.71 -15.68
C ALA A 23 5.61 9.54 -16.30
N ALA A 24 5.44 8.43 -15.57
CA ALA A 24 4.67 7.27 -16.02
C ALA A 24 3.16 7.53 -16.09
N PHE A 25 2.66 8.60 -15.47
CA PHE A 25 1.25 9.00 -15.53
C PHE A 25 0.92 9.81 -16.79
N GLY A 26 1.93 10.28 -17.54
CA GLY A 26 1.74 11.07 -18.75
C GLY A 26 0.91 12.33 -18.50
N ALA A 27 -0.21 12.47 -19.21
CA ALA A 27 -1.14 13.60 -19.05
C ALA A 27 -2.14 13.40 -17.88
N ALA A 28 -2.15 12.23 -17.23
CA ALA A 28 -3.03 11.99 -16.10
C ALA A 28 -2.56 12.79 -14.86
N ASN A 29 -3.52 13.12 -13.99
CA ASN A 29 -3.20 13.78 -12.74
C ASN A 29 -2.32 12.88 -11.85
N TYR A 30 -1.33 13.47 -11.19
CA TYR A 30 -0.48 12.80 -10.20
C TYR A 30 -0.81 13.36 -8.81
N PRO A 31 -1.77 12.76 -8.09
CA PRO A 31 -2.30 13.31 -6.83
C PRO A 31 -1.41 13.02 -5.61
N PHE A 32 -0.18 12.52 -5.81
CA PHE A 32 0.67 12.02 -4.73
C PHE A 32 1.70 13.04 -4.23
N ASN A 33 1.49 14.33 -4.51
CA ASN A 33 2.27 15.44 -3.95
C ASN A 33 1.44 16.24 -2.93
N GLU A 34 0.61 15.56 -2.15
CA GLU A 34 -0.33 16.15 -1.19
C GLU A 34 -0.19 15.43 0.16
N GLU A 35 -0.92 15.89 1.18
CA GLU A 35 -0.99 15.23 2.48
C GLU A 35 -1.88 13.98 2.44
N PHE A 36 -1.43 12.90 3.07
CA PHE A 36 -2.16 11.63 3.17
C PHE A 36 -2.13 11.10 4.60
N TYR A 37 -3.05 10.19 4.90
CA TYR A 37 -3.15 9.49 6.17
C TYR A 37 -3.07 7.97 5.96
N PHE A 38 -2.72 7.23 7.02
CA PHE A 38 -2.62 5.78 6.96
C PHE A 38 -3.98 5.11 7.17
N ILE A 39 -4.19 4.01 6.46
CA ILE A 39 -5.30 3.08 6.68
C ILE A 39 -4.70 1.69 6.85
N ILE A 40 -5.11 0.98 7.91
CA ILE A 40 -4.76 -0.41 8.15
C ILE A 40 -6.06 -1.15 8.44
N ASN A 41 -6.41 -2.12 7.60
CA ASN A 41 -7.63 -2.91 7.75
C ASN A 41 -7.41 -4.34 7.26
N LEU A 42 -8.23 -5.26 7.75
CA LEU A 42 -8.33 -6.63 7.26
C LEU A 42 -9.74 -6.82 6.69
N ALA A 43 -9.89 -6.64 5.38
CA ALA A 43 -11.17 -6.85 4.71
C ALA A 43 -11.52 -8.35 4.63
N VAL A 44 -12.82 -8.67 4.65
CA VAL A 44 -13.35 -10.03 4.47
C VAL A 44 -14.35 -10.01 3.32
N GLY A 45 -14.00 -10.64 2.20
CA GLY A 45 -14.81 -10.62 0.98
C GLY A 45 -14.58 -9.42 0.08
N GLY A 46 -15.21 -9.43 -1.11
CA GLY A 46 -15.17 -8.34 -2.07
C GLY A 46 -14.98 -8.80 -3.52
N ASN A 47 -15.25 -7.90 -4.47
CA ASN A 47 -15.16 -8.22 -5.90
C ASN A 47 -13.75 -8.63 -6.34
N TRP A 48 -12.72 -8.00 -5.77
CA TRP A 48 -11.33 -8.30 -6.11
C TRP A 48 -10.78 -9.54 -5.38
N PRO A 49 -10.86 -9.66 -4.04
CA PRO A 49 -10.34 -10.84 -3.34
C PRO A 49 -11.24 -12.09 -3.47
N GLY A 50 -12.48 -11.95 -3.94
CA GLY A 50 -13.50 -12.98 -3.84
C GLY A 50 -14.08 -13.07 -2.42
N ASN A 51 -15.13 -13.87 -2.27
CA ASN A 51 -15.75 -14.12 -0.96
C ASN A 51 -15.16 -15.36 -0.30
N PRO A 52 -15.08 -15.39 1.05
CA PRO A 52 -14.71 -16.60 1.79
C PRO A 52 -15.55 -17.81 1.37
N ASP A 53 -14.91 -18.97 1.35
CA ASP A 53 -15.53 -20.26 1.06
C ASP A 53 -15.24 -21.28 2.17
N ALA A 54 -15.62 -22.54 1.94
CA ALA A 54 -15.43 -23.63 2.90
C ALA A 54 -13.94 -23.92 3.22
N THR A 55 -13.00 -23.42 2.41
CA THR A 55 -11.56 -23.55 2.66
C THR A 55 -11.02 -22.41 3.51
N THR A 56 -11.78 -21.34 3.70
CA THR A 56 -11.37 -20.17 4.48
C THR A 56 -11.44 -20.47 5.98
N ARG A 57 -10.30 -20.38 6.66
CA ARG A 57 -10.19 -20.67 8.10
C ARG A 57 -10.38 -19.40 8.92
N PHE A 58 -11.32 -19.41 9.85
CA PHE A 58 -11.50 -18.35 10.83
C PHE A 58 -11.19 -18.85 12.25
N PRO A 59 -10.76 -17.97 13.18
CA PRO A 59 -10.48 -16.53 13.00
C PRO A 59 -9.14 -16.27 12.27
N GLN A 60 -8.99 -15.05 11.74
CA GLN A 60 -7.72 -14.54 11.18
C GLN A 60 -7.36 -13.22 11.85
N TRP A 61 -6.06 -12.90 11.87
CA TRP A 61 -5.53 -11.73 12.57
C TRP A 61 -4.53 -11.00 11.67
N LEU A 62 -4.63 -9.67 11.63
CA LEU A 62 -3.59 -8.80 11.09
C LEU A 62 -2.80 -8.23 12.26
N ILE A 63 -1.59 -8.75 12.48
CA ILE A 63 -0.73 -8.37 13.60
C ILE A 63 0.29 -7.35 13.09
N VAL A 64 0.25 -6.14 13.64
CA VAL A 64 1.15 -5.04 13.28
C VAL A 64 1.93 -4.64 14.53
N ASP A 65 3.25 -4.79 14.48
CA ASP A 65 4.14 -4.39 15.58
C ASP A 65 4.30 -2.87 15.64
N TYR A 66 4.65 -2.24 14.51
CA TYR A 66 4.78 -0.78 14.43
C TYR A 66 4.52 -0.22 13.04
N VAL A 67 4.13 1.06 13.01
CA VAL A 67 4.22 1.93 11.85
C VAL A 67 5.21 3.05 12.19
N ARG A 68 6.17 3.31 11.30
CA ARG A 68 7.17 4.37 11.48
C ARG A 68 7.20 5.27 10.25
N VAL A 69 7.27 6.57 10.50
CA VAL A 69 7.44 7.59 9.48
C VAL A 69 8.78 8.28 9.74
N TYR A 70 9.54 8.46 8.68
CA TYR A 70 10.82 9.15 8.72
C TYR A 70 10.76 10.33 7.77
N LYS A 71 11.42 11.42 8.15
CA LYS A 71 11.64 12.58 7.28
C LYS A 71 13.15 12.70 7.06
N LYS A 72 13.53 13.00 5.83
CA LYS A 72 14.92 13.38 5.52
C LYS A 72 15.31 14.69 6.20
#